data_AF-A0AAW6ATV7-F1
#
_entry.id   AF-A0AAW6ATV7-F1
#
_cell.length_a   1.000
_cell.length_b   1.000
_cell.length_c   1.000
_cell.angle_alpha   90.00
_cell.angle_beta   90.00
_cell.angle_gamma   90.00
#
_symmetry.space_group_name_H-M   'P 1'
#
loop_
_entity.id
_entity.type
_entity.pdbx_description
1 polymer ?
#
loop_
_entity_poly.entity_id
_entity_poly.type
_entity_poly.pdbx_seq_one_letter_code
_entity_poly.pdbx_strand_id
1 'polypeptide(L)'
;MSIKGVFQELYVGKAEANLITGFGSRKNIPYEELKQINYAFSKQGERGYLDFKTLSGATIRFSFTQKVNIKIKKTIELIKENFPHLDIIEEDLSSLKFYQRNWFIIILIFLCCFPIGLFLLWYYKKGTRGSRAMLTTAAVFLWVAGFFSSYRTFANSFDEVNSAYNDIMTSASEAGNLFLPETESTTESTSDTEAYSTTLTAGHYIVGIDIPEGTYDFFSKKGSGNLFSDDGTLNEIFTADDSLTKRQFEDYGITDTWSKDELHNIVLVSGTIISVTGTQQISAGCSDANISGMSEREKNETRPIELGYGLYAAGDDLPAGTYDVVWIEGNGNIMTEPYEMDYGINEIMGDPSDGNDELLQSLNEITEALYIKQYTNLMLKENDILSIKDIKIKLIPK
;
A
#
# COMPACT_ATOMS: atom_id res chain seq x y z
N MET A 1 26.99 51.10 -10.12
CA MET A 1 25.51 51.07 -10.22
C MET A 1 24.95 50.13 -9.15
N SER A 2 23.89 50.49 -8.42
CA SER A 2 23.20 49.56 -7.51
C SER A 2 21.94 48.97 -8.16
N ILE A 3 21.74 47.66 -7.98
CA ILE A 3 20.69 46.87 -8.61
C ILE A 3 20.05 45.97 -7.55
N LYS A 4 18.78 46.23 -7.23
CA LYS A 4 17.99 45.39 -6.34
C LYS A 4 17.52 44.13 -7.05
N GLY A 5 17.86 42.98 -6.48
CA GLY A 5 17.43 41.66 -6.91
C GLY A 5 16.43 41.04 -5.94
N VAL A 6 16.33 39.71 -5.96
CA VAL A 6 15.45 38.93 -5.08
C VAL A 6 16.21 38.57 -3.80
N PHE A 7 15.91 39.26 -2.69
CA PHE A 7 16.63 39.14 -1.41
C PHE A 7 18.15 39.37 -1.55
N GLN A 8 18.55 40.17 -2.54
CA GLN A 8 19.95 40.47 -2.86
C GLN A 8 20.05 41.89 -3.43
N GLU A 9 21.19 42.54 -3.28
CA GLU A 9 21.52 43.79 -3.94
C GLU A 9 22.92 43.70 -4.55
N LEU A 10 23.04 44.06 -5.83
CA LEU A 10 24.28 43.99 -6.60
C LEU A 10 24.79 45.40 -6.86
N TYR A 11 26.02 45.66 -6.45
CA TYR A 11 26.76 46.89 -6.69
C TYR A 11 27.82 46.63 -7.75
N VAL A 12 27.64 47.20 -8.93
CA VAL A 12 28.50 46.98 -10.09
C VAL A 12 29.48 48.15 -10.22
N GLY A 13 30.77 47.86 -10.16
CA GLY A 13 31.87 48.76 -10.47
C GLY A 13 32.51 48.43 -11.82
N LYS A 14 33.60 49.13 -12.16
CA LYS A 14 34.35 48.91 -13.40
C LYS A 14 35.19 47.63 -13.36
N ALA A 15 35.85 47.34 -12.23
CA ALA A 15 36.76 46.20 -12.06
C ALA A 15 36.20 45.06 -11.18
N GLU A 16 35.19 45.35 -10.38
CA GLU A 16 34.58 44.38 -9.47
C GLU A 16 33.09 44.64 -9.29
N ALA A 17 32.37 43.62 -8.84
CA ALA A 17 31.02 43.73 -8.32
C ALA A 17 30.97 43.29 -6.85
N ASN A 18 30.08 43.90 -6.08
CA ASN A 18 29.81 43.51 -4.70
C ASN A 18 28.36 43.05 -4.58
N LEU A 19 28.15 41.80 -4.16
CA LEU A 19 26.83 41.24 -3.91
C LEU A 19 26.54 41.23 -2.40
N ILE A 20 25.48 41.92 -1.99
CA ILE A 20 24.96 41.90 -0.63
C ILE A 20 23.72 41.02 -0.59
N THR A 21 23.70 40.01 0.28
CA THR A 21 22.52 39.15 0.46
C THR A 21 21.54 39.75 1.48
N GLY A 22 20.30 39.27 1.52
CA GLY A 22 19.27 39.75 2.44
C GLY A 22 19.59 39.59 3.93
N PHE A 23 20.60 38.79 4.27
CA PHE A 23 21.12 38.64 5.64
C PHE A 23 22.38 39.50 5.89
N GLY A 24 22.67 40.46 5.02
CA GLY A 24 23.78 41.41 5.16
C GLY A 24 25.16 40.87 4.76
N SER A 25 25.30 39.58 4.41
CA SER A 25 26.59 39.05 3.97
C SER A 25 26.99 39.65 2.62
N ARG A 26 28.23 40.13 2.55
CA ARG A 26 28.84 40.73 1.36
C ARG A 26 29.78 39.73 0.68
N LYS A 27 29.69 39.64 -0.64
CA LYS A 27 30.63 38.90 -1.49
C LYS A 27 31.24 39.86 -2.51
N ASN A 28 32.55 40.04 -2.45
CA ASN A 28 33.30 40.70 -3.51
C ASN A 28 33.44 39.71 -4.69
N ILE A 29 33.33 40.24 -5.90
CA ILE A 29 33.42 39.54 -7.18
C ILE A 29 34.38 40.34 -8.08
N PRO A 30 35.71 40.13 -7.97
CA PRO A 30 36.68 40.72 -8.87
C PRO A 30 36.51 40.13 -10.28
N TYR A 31 36.43 40.95 -11.32
CA TYR A 31 36.19 40.44 -12.68
C TYR A 31 37.36 39.64 -13.25
N GLU A 32 38.59 39.92 -12.80
CA GLU A 32 39.80 39.19 -13.17
C GLU A 32 39.81 37.73 -12.67
N GLU A 33 39.05 37.45 -11.61
CA GLU A 33 38.92 36.10 -11.04
C GLU A 33 37.76 35.31 -11.67
N LEU A 34 37.11 35.86 -12.70
CA LEU A 34 36.00 35.21 -13.38
C LEU A 34 36.47 34.45 -14.61
N LYS A 35 35.96 33.22 -14.73
CA LYS A 35 36.05 32.44 -15.95
C LYS A 35 35.03 32.93 -16.99
N GLN A 36 33.79 33.16 -16.56
CA GLN A 36 32.68 33.57 -17.42
C GLN A 36 31.52 34.12 -16.60
N ILE A 37 30.62 34.86 -17.26
CA ILE A 37 29.32 35.27 -16.74
C ILE A 37 28.23 34.66 -17.60
N ASN A 38 27.33 33.87 -17.00
CA ASN A 38 26.10 33.43 -17.69
C ASN A 38 24.94 34.29 -17.19
N TYR A 39 24.10 34.78 -18.09
CA TYR A 39 22.95 35.59 -17.69
C TYR A 39 21.71 35.27 -18.49
N ALA A 40 20.55 35.48 -17.87
CA ALA A 40 19.26 35.33 -18.53
C ALA A 40 18.32 36.44 -18.09
N PHE A 41 17.66 37.12 -19.03
CA PHE A 41 16.66 38.13 -18.70
C PHE A 41 15.41 37.48 -18.11
N SER A 42 14.83 38.12 -17.09
CA SER A 42 13.59 37.62 -16.48
C SER A 42 12.44 37.71 -17.48
N LYS A 43 11.63 36.66 -17.57
CA LYS A 43 10.41 36.56 -18.37
C LYS A 43 9.21 36.27 -17.45
N GLN A 44 7.98 36.33 -17.97
CA GLN A 44 6.79 36.01 -17.18
C GLN A 44 6.90 34.61 -16.55
N GLY A 45 6.76 34.53 -15.23
CA GLY A 45 6.90 33.28 -14.46
C GLY A 45 8.35 32.81 -14.21
N GLU A 46 9.35 33.42 -14.85
CA GLU A 46 10.75 33.02 -14.75
C GLU A 46 11.65 34.16 -14.26
N ARG A 47 12.38 33.90 -13.18
CA ARG A 47 13.34 34.87 -12.63
C ARG A 47 14.59 34.92 -13.51
N GLY A 48 15.07 36.13 -13.74
CA GLY A 48 16.34 36.35 -14.42
C GLY A 48 17.50 36.18 -13.44
N TYR A 49 18.69 35.92 -13.97
CA TYR A 49 19.90 35.77 -13.17
C TYR A 49 21.16 36.24 -13.88
N LEU A 50 22.17 36.51 -13.05
CA LEU A 50 23.59 36.67 -13.40
C LEU A 50 24.37 35.65 -12.57
N ASP A 51 25.09 34.77 -13.25
CA ASP A 51 25.96 33.75 -12.67
C ASP A 51 27.41 34.11 -12.96
N PHE A 52 28.09 34.62 -11.93
CA PHE A 52 29.53 34.86 -11.96
C PHE A 52 30.24 33.55 -11.64
N LYS A 53 30.85 32.92 -12.65
CA LYS A 53 31.63 31.69 -12.48
C LYS A 53 33.09 32.05 -12.27
N THR A 54 33.61 31.75 -11.09
CA THR A 54 35.01 32.01 -10.74
C THR A 54 35.95 31.00 -11.40
N LEU A 55 37.23 31.35 -11.50
CA LEU A 55 38.28 30.43 -11.97
C LEU A 55 38.38 29.16 -11.08
N SER A 56 38.04 29.28 -9.79
CA SER A 56 37.96 28.15 -8.85
C SER A 56 36.74 27.23 -9.04
N GLY A 57 35.84 27.55 -9.99
CA GLY A 57 34.63 26.77 -10.27
C GLY A 57 33.43 27.10 -9.38
N ALA A 58 33.57 28.05 -8.45
CA ALA A 58 32.43 28.53 -7.66
C ALA A 58 31.49 29.40 -8.54
N THR A 59 30.19 29.36 -8.24
CA THR A 59 29.21 30.21 -8.92
C THR A 59 28.53 31.12 -7.91
N ILE A 60 28.63 32.43 -8.14
CA ILE A 60 27.94 33.45 -7.37
C ILE A 60 26.75 33.92 -8.21
N ARG A 61 25.53 33.63 -7.73
CA ARG A 61 24.28 33.95 -8.43
C ARG A 61 23.63 35.19 -7.85
N PHE A 62 23.28 36.13 -8.72
CA PHE A 62 22.38 37.25 -8.46
C PHE A 62 21.07 37.04 -9.23
N SER A 63 19.94 36.95 -8.54
CA SER A 63 18.61 36.76 -9.17
C SER A 63 17.78 38.05 -9.15
N PHE A 64 16.99 38.30 -10.19
CA PHE A 64 16.22 39.55 -10.33
C PHE A 64 14.86 39.34 -11.02
N THR A 65 14.00 40.36 -10.91
CA THR A 65 12.67 40.39 -11.52
C THR A 65 12.68 41.15 -12.85
N GLN A 66 11.63 40.98 -13.67
CA GLN A 66 11.51 41.57 -15.01
C GLN A 66 11.73 43.10 -15.06
N LYS A 67 11.32 43.84 -14.03
CA LYS A 67 11.52 45.30 -13.92
C LYS A 67 13.00 45.72 -13.94
N VAL A 68 13.90 44.77 -13.65
CA VAL A 68 15.34 45.01 -13.53
C VAL A 68 16.08 44.73 -14.84
N ASN A 69 15.46 44.08 -15.83
CA ASN A 69 16.10 43.67 -17.09
C ASN A 69 16.89 44.82 -17.76
N ILE A 70 16.33 46.05 -17.79
CA ILE A 70 16.99 47.21 -18.39
C ILE A 70 18.30 47.55 -17.65
N LYS A 71 18.32 47.48 -16.32
CA LYS A 71 19.54 47.71 -15.52
C LYS A 71 20.57 46.60 -15.73
N ILE A 72 20.12 45.36 -15.94
CA ILE A 72 21.01 44.23 -16.24
C ILE A 72 21.65 44.40 -17.60
N LYS A 73 20.91 44.84 -18.62
CA LYS A 73 21.48 45.12 -19.94
C LYS A 73 22.63 46.12 -19.86
N LYS A 74 22.40 47.26 -19.21
CA LYS A 74 23.45 48.29 -18.96
C LYS A 74 24.64 47.75 -18.16
N THR A 75 24.39 46.80 -17.27
CA THR A 75 25.44 46.16 -16.47
C THR A 75 26.32 45.27 -17.33
N ILE A 76 25.71 44.45 -18.19
CA ILE A 76 26.44 43.61 -19.13
C ILE A 76 27.27 44.45 -20.10
N GLU A 77 26.69 45.53 -20.64
CA GLU A 77 27.40 46.49 -21.51
C GLU A 77 28.61 47.08 -20.79
N LEU A 78 28.44 47.60 -19.56
CA LEU A 78 29.55 48.15 -18.77
C LEU A 78 30.67 47.13 -18.52
N ILE A 79 30.33 45.87 -18.19
CA ILE A 79 31.35 44.84 -17.94
C ILE A 79 32.07 44.49 -19.25
N LYS A 80 31.35 44.33 -20.37
CA LYS A 80 31.95 44.07 -21.69
C LYS A 80 32.91 45.16 -22.13
N GLU A 81 32.57 46.43 -21.87
CA GLU A 81 33.44 47.57 -22.21
C GLU A 81 34.74 47.59 -21.42
N ASN A 82 34.71 47.22 -20.14
CA ASN A 82 35.89 47.25 -19.26
C ASN A 82 36.70 45.93 -19.29
N PHE A 83 36.06 44.81 -19.62
CA PHE A 83 36.64 43.46 -19.63
C PHE A 83 36.21 42.69 -20.90
N PRO A 84 36.69 43.10 -22.09
CA PRO A 84 36.24 42.53 -23.37
C PRO A 84 36.62 41.06 -23.58
N HIS A 85 37.62 40.58 -22.84
CA HIS A 85 38.08 39.17 -22.89
C HIS A 85 37.25 38.23 -22.02
N LEU A 86 36.35 38.75 -21.18
CA LEU A 86 35.52 37.94 -20.30
C LEU A 86 34.36 37.34 -21.10
N ASP A 87 34.23 36.02 -21.07
CA ASP A 87 33.11 35.32 -21.73
C ASP A 87 31.79 35.65 -21.02
N ILE A 88 30.90 36.34 -21.73
CA ILE A 88 29.57 36.71 -21.23
C ILE A 88 28.49 36.12 -22.14
N ILE A 89 27.81 35.09 -21.63
CA ILE A 89 26.89 34.24 -22.39
C ILE A 89 25.45 34.55 -21.96
N GLU A 90 24.59 34.90 -22.92
CA GLU A 90 23.15 35.02 -22.71
C GLU A 90 22.48 33.66 -22.87
N GLU A 91 21.66 33.27 -21.90
CA GLU A 91 20.85 32.05 -21.90
C GLU A 91 19.37 32.41 -22.12
N ASP A 92 18.71 31.69 -23.04
CA ASP A 92 17.33 31.97 -23.37
C ASP A 92 16.33 31.14 -22.53
N LEU A 93 15.58 31.82 -21.66
CA LEU A 93 14.54 31.20 -20.84
C LEU A 93 13.33 30.67 -21.64
N SER A 94 13.13 31.06 -22.91
CA SER A 94 12.03 30.45 -23.71
C SER A 94 12.29 28.98 -24.04
N SER A 95 13.57 28.59 -24.12
CA SER A 95 13.98 27.22 -24.43
C SER A 95 13.70 26.22 -23.29
N LEU A 96 13.31 26.71 -22.11
CA LEU A 96 13.01 25.85 -20.97
C LEU A 96 11.83 24.92 -21.27
N LYS A 97 12.10 23.62 -21.15
CA LYS A 97 11.08 22.56 -21.18
C LYS A 97 10.11 22.75 -20.01
N PHE A 98 8.88 22.26 -20.14
CA PHE A 98 7.83 22.49 -19.14
C PHE A 98 8.26 22.08 -17.72
N TYR A 99 8.96 20.94 -17.57
CA TYR A 99 9.42 20.42 -16.28
C TYR A 99 10.57 21.24 -15.65
N GLN A 100 11.19 22.14 -16.42
CA GLN A 100 12.20 23.06 -15.93
C GLN A 100 11.57 24.38 -15.49
N ARG A 101 10.27 24.60 -15.65
CA ARG A 101 9.65 25.88 -15.31
C ARG A 101 9.39 26.00 -13.82
N ASN A 102 9.56 27.21 -13.27
CA ASN A 102 9.42 27.42 -11.83
C ASN A 102 8.01 27.09 -11.34
N TRP A 103 6.98 27.46 -12.11
CA TRP A 103 5.58 27.16 -11.74
C TRP A 103 5.34 25.66 -11.61
N PHE A 104 5.87 24.86 -12.53
CA PHE A 104 5.70 23.41 -12.56
C PHE A 104 6.40 22.77 -11.36
N ILE A 105 7.64 23.18 -11.09
CA ILE A 105 8.41 22.71 -9.93
C ILE A 105 7.69 23.05 -8.62
N ILE A 106 7.14 24.27 -8.48
CA ILE A 106 6.38 24.69 -7.30
C ILE A 106 5.12 23.83 -7.13
N ILE A 107 4.37 23.57 -8.21
CA ILE A 107 3.20 22.69 -8.16
C ILE A 107 3.58 21.27 -7.70
N LEU A 108 4.65 20.68 -8.24
CA LEU A 108 5.11 19.35 -7.81
C LEU A 108 5.47 19.31 -6.31
N ILE A 109 6.17 20.34 -5.81
CA ILE A 109 6.56 20.42 -4.39
C ILE A 109 5.35 20.42 -3.45
N PHE A 110 4.29 21.15 -3.81
CA PHE A 110 3.15 21.40 -2.92
C PHE A 110 1.90 20.58 -3.21
N LEU A 111 1.75 20.00 -4.41
CA LEU A 111 0.49 19.39 -4.86
C LEU A 111 0.65 17.95 -5.38
N CYS A 112 1.79 17.58 -5.98
CA CYS A 112 1.88 16.35 -6.79
C CYS A 112 3.28 15.72 -6.77
N CYS A 113 3.64 14.99 -5.73
CA CYS A 113 4.96 14.35 -5.56
C CYS A 113 6.10 15.30 -5.14
N PHE A 114 6.06 15.66 -3.86
CA PHE A 114 7.08 16.45 -3.17
C PHE A 114 8.54 16.03 -3.44
N PRO A 115 8.91 14.73 -3.43
CA PRO A 115 10.29 14.31 -3.69
C PRO A 115 10.78 14.70 -5.09
N ILE A 116 9.95 14.53 -6.12
CA ILE A 116 10.30 14.90 -7.50
C ILE A 116 10.43 16.43 -7.60
N GLY A 117 9.49 17.18 -7.02
CA GLY A 117 9.56 18.64 -7.00
C GLY A 117 10.86 19.17 -6.38
N LEU A 118 11.28 18.62 -5.24
CA LEU A 118 12.56 18.96 -4.61
C LEU A 118 13.75 18.58 -5.48
N PHE A 119 13.75 17.37 -6.06
CA PHE A 119 14.81 16.93 -6.94
C PHE A 119 15.00 17.93 -8.11
N LEU A 120 13.92 18.31 -8.79
CA LEU A 120 13.97 19.25 -9.91
C LEU A 120 14.45 20.65 -9.48
N LEU A 121 14.03 21.12 -8.30
CA LEU A 121 14.48 22.40 -7.74
C LEU A 121 16.00 22.44 -7.55
N TRP A 122 16.57 21.37 -7.01
CA TRP A 122 18.01 21.27 -6.75
C TRP A 122 18.82 20.95 -8.00
N TYR A 123 18.34 20.04 -8.85
CA TYR A 123 18.96 19.63 -10.11
C TYR A 123 19.11 20.80 -11.08
N TYR A 124 18.03 21.55 -11.34
CA TYR A 124 18.06 22.74 -12.21
C TYR A 124 18.57 24.01 -11.50
N LYS A 125 19.05 23.87 -10.26
CA LYS A 125 19.62 24.96 -9.45
C LYS A 125 18.71 26.20 -9.42
N LYS A 126 17.40 26.03 -9.25
CA LYS A 126 16.43 27.13 -9.36
C LYS A 126 16.57 28.16 -8.23
N GLY A 127 16.96 29.39 -8.59
CA GLY A 127 17.23 30.47 -7.63
C GLY A 127 18.57 30.34 -6.91
N THR A 128 18.68 30.96 -5.74
CA THR A 128 19.90 30.94 -4.92
C THR A 128 19.96 29.67 -4.07
N ARG A 129 21.12 29.34 -3.47
CA ARG A 129 21.20 28.21 -2.51
C ARG A 129 20.26 28.43 -1.32
N GLY A 130 20.22 29.64 -0.77
CA GLY A 130 19.36 29.99 0.36
C GLY A 130 17.87 29.87 0.04
N SER A 131 17.42 30.34 -1.14
CA SER A 131 16.01 30.21 -1.51
C SER A 131 15.57 28.76 -1.69
N ARG A 132 16.46 27.89 -2.18
CA ARG A 132 16.18 26.45 -2.32
C ARG A 132 16.06 25.76 -0.97
N ALA A 133 16.99 26.06 -0.05
CA ALA A 133 16.94 25.54 1.31
C ALA A 133 15.64 25.97 2.02
N MET A 134 15.27 27.26 1.94
CA MET A 134 14.05 27.79 2.54
C MET A 134 12.79 27.10 2.00
N LEU A 135 12.66 26.94 0.68
CA LEU A 135 11.53 26.22 0.07
C LEU A 135 11.49 24.75 0.48
N THR A 136 12.65 24.10 0.58
CA THR A 136 12.75 22.70 1.03
C THR A 136 12.24 22.56 2.46
N THR A 137 12.71 23.41 3.38
CA THR A 137 12.27 23.40 4.79
C THR A 137 10.79 23.68 4.93
N ALA A 138 10.25 24.67 4.21
CA ALA A 138 8.82 25.00 4.24
C ALA A 138 7.96 23.83 3.75
N ALA A 139 8.37 23.15 2.68
CA ALA A 139 7.64 22.02 2.13
C ALA A 139 7.72 20.79 3.05
N VAL A 140 8.89 20.45 3.62
CA VAL A 140 9.02 19.38 4.62
C VAL A 140 8.09 19.63 5.80
N PHE A 141 8.10 20.85 6.35
CA PHE A 141 7.24 21.20 7.49
C PHE A 141 5.75 21.04 7.16
N LEU A 142 5.32 21.51 5.99
CA LEU A 142 3.93 21.39 5.53
C LEU A 142 3.50 19.93 5.39
N TRP A 143 4.31 19.09 4.74
CA TRP A 143 4.00 17.67 4.56
C TRP A 143 4.01 16.91 5.88
N VAL A 144 4.99 17.15 6.76
CA VAL A 144 5.03 16.51 8.09
C VAL A 144 3.83 16.91 8.94
N ALA A 145 3.46 18.19 8.95
CA ALA A 145 2.27 18.66 9.66
C ALA A 145 0.98 18.04 9.08
N GLY A 146 0.89 17.93 7.75
CA GLY A 146 -0.22 17.27 7.07
C GLY A 146 -0.34 15.79 7.44
N PHE A 147 0.75 15.03 7.31
CA PHE A 147 0.79 13.61 7.69
C PHE A 147 0.49 13.39 9.17
N PHE A 148 1.03 14.24 10.06
CA PHE A 148 0.75 14.15 11.49
C PHE A 148 -0.73 14.43 11.81
N SER A 149 -1.33 15.42 11.15
CA SER A 149 -2.76 15.70 11.29
C SER A 149 -3.61 14.53 10.80
N SER A 150 -3.31 13.98 9.61
CA SER A 150 -4.01 12.82 9.05
C SER A 150 -3.86 11.59 9.92
N TYR A 151 -2.65 11.30 10.42
CA TYR A 151 -2.39 10.21 11.34
C TYR A 151 -3.20 10.36 12.63
N ARG A 152 -3.24 11.57 13.22
CA ARG A 152 -3.99 11.81 14.44
C ARG A 152 -5.50 11.65 14.24
N THR A 153 -6.03 12.11 13.12
CA THR A 153 -7.44 11.87 12.77
C THR A 153 -7.72 10.37 12.61
N PHE A 154 -6.87 9.66 11.88
CA PHE A 154 -6.99 8.21 11.71
C PHE A 154 -6.93 7.46 13.05
N ALA A 155 -5.94 7.74 13.89
CA ALA A 155 -5.78 7.12 15.20
C ALA A 155 -6.99 7.37 16.11
N ASN A 156 -7.48 8.61 16.16
CA ASN A 156 -8.68 8.93 16.95
C ASN A 156 -9.92 8.18 16.45
N SER A 157 -10.13 8.10 15.13
CA SER A 157 -11.25 7.34 14.55
C SER A 157 -11.10 5.83 14.78
N PHE A 158 -9.87 5.32 14.75
CA PHE A 158 -9.58 3.93 15.08
C PHE A 158 -9.91 3.62 16.54
N ASP A 159 -9.49 4.48 17.48
CA ASP A 159 -9.81 4.36 18.90
C ASP A 159 -11.32 4.42 19.15
N GLU A 160 -12.04 5.29 18.45
CA GLU A 160 -13.51 5.42 18.54
C GLU A 160 -14.22 4.15 18.05
N VAL A 161 -13.79 3.59 16.91
CA VAL A 161 -14.31 2.32 16.40
C VAL A 161 -13.98 1.17 17.35
N ASN A 162 -12.75 1.12 17.88
CA ASN A 162 -12.34 0.08 18.83
C ASN A 162 -13.12 0.17 20.15
N SER A 163 -13.40 1.38 20.64
CA SER A 163 -14.27 1.57 21.81
C SER A 163 -15.70 1.12 21.54
N ALA A 164 -16.27 1.50 20.40
CA ALA A 164 -17.62 1.09 20.01
C ALA A 164 -17.73 -0.45 19.82
N TYR A 165 -16.70 -1.06 19.25
CA TYR A 165 -16.58 -2.52 19.14
C TYR A 165 -16.59 -3.18 20.53
N ASN A 166 -15.77 -2.68 21.46
CA ASN A 166 -15.72 -3.21 22.83
C ASN A 166 -17.04 -3.02 23.59
N ASP A 167 -17.74 -1.90 23.38
CA ASP A 167 -19.07 -1.65 23.97
C ASP A 167 -20.13 -2.61 23.42
N ILE A 168 -20.10 -2.88 22.11
CA ILE A 168 -20.98 -3.86 21.47
C ILE A 168 -20.68 -5.27 21.99
N MET A 169 -19.39 -5.63 22.10
CA MET A 169 -19.00 -6.96 22.57
C MET A 169 -19.34 -7.18 24.05
N THR A 170 -19.20 -6.13 24.86
CA THR A 170 -19.61 -6.15 26.28
C THR A 170 -21.14 -6.25 26.39
N SER A 171 -21.89 -5.50 25.58
CA SER A 171 -23.35 -5.55 25.56
C SER A 171 -23.88 -6.90 25.04
N ALA A 172 -23.19 -7.52 24.06
CA ALA A 172 -23.50 -8.85 23.55
C ALA A 172 -23.21 -9.94 24.60
N SER A 173 -22.12 -9.80 25.37
CA SER A 173 -21.81 -10.65 26.52
C SER A 173 -22.85 -10.51 27.65
N GLU A 174 -23.30 -9.28 27.95
CA GLU A 174 -24.35 -9.03 28.94
C GLU A 174 -25.74 -9.54 28.47
N ALA A 175 -26.06 -9.41 27.17
CA ALA A 175 -27.29 -9.95 26.59
C ALA A 175 -27.26 -11.49 26.50
N GLY A 176 -26.09 -12.10 26.24
CA GLY A 176 -25.88 -13.55 26.29
C GLY A 176 -26.06 -14.12 27.70
N ASN A 177 -25.70 -13.35 28.74
CA ASN A 177 -25.94 -13.73 30.14
C ASN A 177 -27.41 -13.60 30.59
N LEU A 178 -28.29 -13.00 29.78
CA LEU A 178 -29.73 -12.89 30.04
C LEU A 178 -30.57 -14.03 29.43
N PHE A 179 -29.94 -14.94 28.68
CA PHE A 179 -30.56 -16.11 28.06
C PHE A 179 -29.91 -17.42 28.51
N LEU A 180 -29.74 -17.60 29.83
CA LEU A 180 -29.57 -18.94 30.40
C LEU A 180 -30.85 -19.30 31.16
N PRO A 181 -31.81 -20.02 30.55
CA PRO A 181 -32.70 -20.83 31.36
C PRO A 181 -31.85 -21.98 31.92
N GLU A 182 -31.62 -21.96 33.24
CA GLU A 182 -31.33 -23.20 33.98
C GLU A 182 -32.40 -24.21 33.61
N THR A 183 -32.02 -25.19 32.80
CA THR A 183 -32.86 -26.35 32.52
C THR A 183 -32.03 -27.57 32.86
N GLU A 184 -32.23 -28.08 34.08
CA GLU A 184 -32.00 -29.49 34.36
C GLU A 184 -32.85 -30.31 33.38
N SER A 185 -32.21 -31.12 32.54
CA SER A 185 -32.63 -32.52 32.38
C SER A 185 -31.61 -33.31 31.58
N THR A 186 -31.08 -34.31 32.27
CA THR A 186 -30.41 -35.49 31.76
C THR A 186 -31.03 -36.01 30.45
N THR A 187 -30.19 -36.15 29.43
CA THR A 187 -30.19 -37.38 28.64
C THR A 187 -28.73 -37.67 28.28
N GLU A 188 -28.09 -38.52 29.08
CA GLU A 188 -26.95 -39.30 28.61
C GLU A 188 -27.46 -40.19 27.47
N SER A 189 -27.47 -39.64 26.25
CA SER A 189 -27.30 -40.45 25.08
C SER A 189 -25.80 -40.71 24.99
N THR A 190 -25.40 -41.95 25.16
CA THR A 190 -24.09 -42.43 24.76
C THR A 190 -23.92 -42.17 23.25
N SER A 191 -23.54 -40.95 22.87
CA SER A 191 -23.02 -40.69 21.54
C SER A 191 -21.67 -41.37 21.51
N ASP A 192 -21.55 -42.40 20.69
CA ASP A 192 -20.25 -42.99 20.36
C ASP A 192 -19.41 -41.87 19.74
N THR A 193 -18.62 -41.18 20.57
CA THR A 193 -17.65 -40.20 20.12
C THR A 193 -16.38 -40.93 19.73
N GLU A 194 -15.78 -40.50 18.62
CA GLU A 194 -14.58 -41.13 18.07
C GLU A 194 -13.52 -40.06 17.76
N ALA A 195 -12.27 -40.50 17.60
CA ALA A 195 -11.22 -39.58 17.16
C ALA A 195 -11.42 -39.22 15.68
N TYR A 196 -11.36 -37.93 15.37
CA TYR A 196 -11.45 -37.41 14.02
C TYR A 196 -10.27 -36.48 13.73
N SER A 197 -9.76 -36.53 12.50
CA SER A 197 -8.79 -35.55 12.04
C SER A 197 -8.92 -35.31 10.54
N THR A 198 -8.74 -34.05 10.15
CA THR A 198 -8.75 -33.62 8.76
C THR A 198 -7.71 -32.52 8.52
N THR A 199 -7.50 -32.17 7.26
CA THR A 199 -6.72 -30.98 6.88
C THR A 199 -7.63 -30.00 6.17
N LEU A 200 -7.81 -28.83 6.78
CA LEU A 200 -8.59 -27.74 6.22
C LEU A 200 -7.69 -26.86 5.35
N THR A 201 -8.16 -26.52 4.16
CA THR A 201 -7.55 -25.53 3.25
C THR A 201 -8.51 -24.35 3.06
N ALA A 202 -8.14 -23.34 2.26
CA ALA A 202 -9.02 -22.23 1.97
C ALA A 202 -10.46 -22.67 1.59
N GLY A 203 -11.46 -22.08 2.26
CA GLY A 203 -12.86 -22.48 2.11
C GLY A 203 -13.69 -22.28 3.38
N HIS A 204 -14.98 -22.58 3.25
CA HIS A 204 -15.95 -22.56 4.36
C HIS A 204 -16.36 -24.00 4.75
N TYR A 205 -16.41 -24.30 6.04
CA TYR A 205 -16.72 -25.63 6.57
C TYR A 205 -17.80 -25.51 7.63
N ILE A 206 -18.93 -26.17 7.42
CA ILE A 206 -20.05 -26.16 8.34
C ILE A 206 -19.87 -27.34 9.30
N VAL A 207 -19.81 -27.05 10.59
CA VAL A 207 -19.76 -28.08 11.64
C VAL A 207 -21.09 -28.86 11.63
N GLY A 208 -21.00 -30.18 11.73
CA GLY A 208 -22.12 -31.10 11.54
C GLY A 208 -22.39 -31.48 10.07
N ILE A 209 -21.69 -30.88 9.09
CA ILE A 209 -21.81 -31.23 7.67
C ILE A 209 -20.45 -31.61 7.07
N ASP A 210 -19.48 -30.70 7.11
CA ASP A 210 -18.15 -30.92 6.53
C ASP A 210 -17.14 -31.43 7.58
N ILE A 211 -17.33 -31.05 8.84
CA ILE A 211 -16.55 -31.51 9.99
C ILE A 211 -17.49 -31.86 11.15
N PRO A 212 -17.26 -32.92 11.94
CA PRO A 212 -18.13 -33.27 13.06
C PRO A 212 -18.00 -32.27 14.22
N GLU A 213 -19.04 -32.18 15.06
CA GLU A 213 -18.95 -31.49 16.35
C GLU A 213 -17.87 -32.14 17.23
N GLY A 214 -17.25 -31.36 18.11
CA GLY A 214 -16.24 -31.87 19.04
C GLY A 214 -15.34 -30.77 19.58
N THR A 215 -14.32 -31.17 20.34
CA THR A 215 -13.32 -30.27 20.94
C THR A 215 -12.01 -30.40 20.19
N TYR A 216 -11.67 -29.38 19.40
CA TYR A 216 -10.57 -29.41 18.44
C TYR A 216 -9.29 -28.75 18.93
N ASP A 217 -8.18 -29.39 18.58
CA ASP A 217 -6.88 -28.77 18.47
C ASP A 217 -6.58 -28.47 17.00
N PHE A 218 -6.06 -27.27 16.74
CA PHE A 218 -5.69 -26.81 15.41
C PHE A 218 -4.19 -26.58 15.32
N PHE A 219 -3.56 -27.02 14.24
CA PHE A 219 -2.14 -26.84 13.99
C PHE A 219 -1.89 -26.37 12.55
N SER A 220 -1.10 -25.31 12.39
CA SER A 220 -0.67 -24.80 11.09
C SER A 220 0.35 -25.74 10.46
N LYS A 221 -0.03 -26.42 9.38
CA LYS A 221 0.88 -27.33 8.64
C LYS A 221 1.73 -26.62 7.61
N LYS A 222 1.15 -25.65 6.90
CA LYS A 222 1.79 -24.93 5.80
C LYS A 222 1.05 -23.62 5.53
N GLY A 223 1.80 -22.63 5.01
CA GLY A 223 1.23 -21.39 4.47
C GLY A 223 0.92 -20.36 5.55
N SER A 224 0.11 -19.38 5.17
CA SER A 224 -0.39 -18.34 6.06
C SER A 224 -1.78 -17.89 5.64
N GLY A 225 -2.62 -17.52 6.60
CA GLY A 225 -3.97 -17.05 6.37
C GLY A 225 -4.73 -16.87 7.67
N ASN A 226 -6.04 -16.70 7.59
CA ASN A 226 -6.89 -16.57 8.76
C ASN A 226 -7.65 -17.87 9.00
N LEU A 227 -7.87 -18.19 10.27
CA LEU A 227 -8.83 -19.18 10.75
C LEU A 227 -9.86 -18.43 11.61
N PHE A 228 -11.10 -18.37 11.15
CA PHE A 228 -12.17 -17.67 11.87
C PHE A 228 -13.49 -18.43 11.82
N SER A 229 -14.39 -18.10 12.74
CA SER A 229 -15.75 -18.62 12.76
C SER A 229 -16.79 -17.49 12.76
N ASP A 230 -17.96 -17.78 12.22
CA ASP A 230 -19.11 -16.85 12.17
C ASP A 230 -19.61 -16.46 13.58
N ASP A 231 -19.50 -17.37 14.55
CA ASP A 231 -19.84 -17.14 15.96
C ASP A 231 -18.75 -16.44 16.78
N GLY A 232 -17.59 -16.15 16.18
CA GLY A 232 -16.46 -15.48 16.82
C GLY A 232 -15.63 -16.34 17.78
N THR A 233 -15.92 -17.64 17.91
CA THR A 233 -15.11 -18.61 18.67
C THR A 233 -13.66 -18.67 18.16
N LEU A 234 -13.47 -18.51 16.85
CA LEU A 234 -12.17 -18.41 16.20
C LEU A 234 -12.03 -17.04 15.52
N ASN A 235 -10.88 -16.39 15.71
CA ASN A 235 -10.50 -15.18 14.98
C ASN A 235 -8.97 -15.00 15.04
N GLU A 236 -8.26 -15.90 14.39
CA GLU A 236 -6.81 -16.00 14.53
C GLU A 236 -6.13 -15.93 13.17
N ILE A 237 -5.00 -15.23 13.14
CA ILE A 237 -4.10 -15.27 11.99
C ILE A 237 -3.17 -16.45 12.21
N PHE A 238 -3.24 -17.42 11.31
CA PHE A 238 -2.42 -18.62 11.33
C PHE A 238 -1.26 -18.51 10.37
N THR A 239 -0.06 -18.86 10.85
CA THR A 239 1.16 -18.87 10.04
C THR A 239 1.99 -20.09 10.40
N ALA A 240 2.32 -20.92 9.42
CA ALA A 240 3.18 -22.08 9.66
C ALA A 240 4.63 -21.65 10.01
N ASP A 241 5.27 -22.44 10.88
CA ASP A 241 6.63 -22.18 11.36
C ASP A 241 7.67 -22.05 10.24
N ASP A 242 7.52 -22.83 9.17
CA ASP A 242 8.41 -22.85 8.02
C ASP A 242 7.93 -21.98 6.85
N SER A 243 6.84 -21.22 7.05
CA SER A 243 6.27 -20.36 6.01
C SER A 243 7.28 -19.29 5.58
N LEU A 244 7.21 -18.90 4.31
CA LEU A 244 7.99 -17.77 3.80
C LEU A 244 7.63 -16.47 4.50
N THR A 245 6.35 -16.29 4.82
CA THR A 245 5.82 -15.16 5.58
C THR A 245 6.56 -14.99 6.90
N LYS A 246 6.70 -16.06 7.71
CA LYS A 246 7.41 -16.01 8.98
C LYS A 246 8.91 -15.74 8.80
N ARG A 247 9.57 -16.45 7.87
CA ARG A 247 11.00 -16.23 7.56
C ARG A 247 11.30 -14.78 7.15
N GLN A 248 10.44 -14.16 6.34
CA GLN A 248 10.60 -12.76 5.95
C GLN A 248 10.47 -11.80 7.14
N PHE A 249 9.50 -12.03 8.03
CA PHE A 249 9.38 -11.21 9.25
C PHE A 249 10.61 -11.35 10.16
N GLU A 250 11.12 -12.56 10.34
CA GLU A 250 12.33 -12.83 11.11
C GLU A 250 13.57 -12.14 10.51
N ASP A 251 13.73 -12.14 9.18
CA ASP A 251 14.81 -11.44 8.48
C ASP A 251 14.79 -9.92 8.72
N TYR A 252 13.60 -9.34 8.91
CA TYR A 252 13.43 -7.93 9.30
C TYR A 252 13.55 -7.69 10.82
N GLY A 253 13.89 -8.71 11.60
CA GLY A 253 14.04 -8.64 13.05
C GLY A 253 12.71 -8.60 13.81
N ILE A 254 11.61 -9.03 13.18
CA ILE A 254 10.28 -9.11 13.77
C ILE A 254 10.05 -10.55 14.21
N THR A 255 10.29 -10.84 15.49
CA THR A 255 10.17 -12.20 16.06
C THR A 255 8.86 -12.44 16.81
N ASP A 256 8.22 -11.37 17.30
CA ASP A 256 6.88 -11.42 17.90
C ASP A 256 5.84 -11.14 16.82
N THR A 257 5.56 -12.12 15.98
CA THR A 257 4.44 -12.06 15.05
C THR A 257 3.13 -12.29 15.79
N TRP A 258 2.12 -11.47 15.49
CA TRP A 258 0.73 -11.57 15.97
C TRP A 258 -0.02 -12.80 15.44
N SER A 259 0.69 -13.77 14.85
CA SER A 259 0.13 -15.00 14.31
C SER A 259 0.35 -16.19 15.26
N LYS A 260 -0.61 -17.10 15.26
CA LYS A 260 -0.55 -18.40 15.95
C LYS A 260 -0.15 -19.50 14.98
N ASP A 261 0.44 -20.56 15.51
CA ASP A 261 0.73 -21.82 14.83
C ASP A 261 -0.10 -22.99 15.41
N GLU A 262 -0.55 -22.87 16.65
CA GLU A 262 -1.46 -23.82 17.31
C GLU A 262 -2.57 -23.16 18.13
N LEU A 263 -3.71 -23.84 18.23
CA LEU A 263 -4.82 -23.55 19.15
C LEU A 263 -5.29 -24.85 19.78
N HIS A 264 -5.73 -24.80 21.03
CA HIS A 264 -6.17 -25.97 21.77
C HIS A 264 -7.55 -25.80 22.39
N ASN A 265 -8.25 -26.91 22.54
CA ASN A 265 -9.52 -26.99 23.25
C ASN A 265 -10.62 -26.07 22.69
N ILE A 266 -10.73 -25.99 21.37
CA ILE A 266 -11.76 -25.18 20.71
C ILE A 266 -13.02 -26.02 20.53
N VAL A 267 -14.11 -25.65 21.21
CA VAL A 267 -15.39 -26.34 21.10
C VAL A 267 -16.11 -25.89 19.84
N LEU A 268 -16.41 -26.85 18.95
CA LEU A 268 -17.18 -26.62 17.73
C LEU A 268 -18.56 -27.26 17.85
N VAL A 269 -19.60 -26.46 17.63
CA VAL A 269 -21.01 -26.88 17.69
C VAL A 269 -21.62 -26.92 16.30
N SER A 270 -22.61 -27.79 16.05
CA SER A 270 -23.23 -27.93 14.74
C SER A 270 -23.85 -26.61 14.27
N GLY A 271 -23.66 -26.31 12.99
CA GLY A 271 -24.09 -25.08 12.35
C GLY A 271 -23.04 -23.97 12.32
N THR A 272 -22.02 -23.98 13.21
CA THR A 272 -20.90 -23.01 13.15
C THR A 272 -20.19 -23.14 11.80
N ILE A 273 -19.88 -22.00 11.18
CA ILE A 273 -19.13 -21.93 9.93
C ILE A 273 -17.68 -21.59 10.25
N ILE A 274 -16.77 -22.50 9.93
CA ILE A 274 -15.32 -22.32 10.03
C ILE A 274 -14.78 -21.91 8.67
N SER A 275 -14.04 -20.81 8.62
CA SER A 275 -13.48 -20.28 7.39
C SER A 275 -11.96 -20.23 7.48
N VAL A 276 -11.33 -20.74 6.42
CA VAL A 276 -9.87 -20.71 6.23
C VAL A 276 -9.58 -19.87 5.00
N THR A 277 -8.57 -19.00 5.07
CA THR A 277 -8.18 -18.12 3.95
C THR A 277 -6.74 -18.31 3.52
N GLY A 278 -6.39 -17.80 2.34
CA GLY A 278 -5.02 -17.79 1.84
C GLY A 278 -4.42 -19.19 1.68
N THR A 279 -3.09 -19.28 1.72
CA THR A 279 -2.34 -20.53 1.43
C THR A 279 -2.33 -21.52 2.59
N GLN A 280 -3.12 -21.25 3.62
CA GLN A 280 -3.14 -21.96 4.88
C GLN A 280 -3.62 -23.40 4.73
N GLN A 281 -2.88 -24.33 5.33
CA GLN A 281 -3.28 -25.73 5.54
C GLN A 281 -3.27 -26.02 7.04
N ILE A 282 -4.43 -26.33 7.61
CA ILE A 282 -4.60 -26.52 9.06
C ILE A 282 -4.93 -27.98 9.35
N SER A 283 -4.14 -28.61 10.21
CA SER A 283 -4.56 -29.83 10.88
C SER A 283 -5.66 -29.49 11.87
N ALA A 284 -6.84 -30.08 11.72
CA ALA A 284 -7.90 -30.03 12.72
C ALA A 284 -8.07 -31.44 13.28
N GLY A 285 -7.95 -31.62 14.59
CA GLY A 285 -8.11 -32.93 15.23
C GLY A 285 -8.86 -32.83 16.54
N CYS A 286 -9.76 -33.78 16.78
CA CYS A 286 -10.48 -33.94 18.05
C CYS A 286 -10.55 -35.42 18.44
N SER A 287 -10.71 -35.68 19.74
CA SER A 287 -10.82 -37.05 20.27
C SER A 287 -12.26 -37.47 20.56
N ASP A 288 -13.19 -36.52 20.49
CA ASP A 288 -14.57 -36.59 20.94
C ASP A 288 -15.56 -36.23 19.82
N ALA A 289 -15.26 -36.60 18.57
CA ALA A 289 -16.05 -36.24 17.40
C ALA A 289 -17.44 -36.89 17.40
N ASN A 290 -18.48 -36.10 17.20
CA ASN A 290 -19.85 -36.60 17.00
C ASN A 290 -20.10 -36.97 15.53
N ILE A 291 -19.52 -38.08 15.07
CA ILE A 291 -19.66 -38.56 13.69
C ILE A 291 -21.11 -38.93 13.36
N SER A 292 -21.82 -39.53 14.32
CA SER A 292 -23.21 -39.96 14.13
C SER A 292 -24.19 -38.80 13.95
N GLY A 293 -23.81 -37.60 14.42
CA GLY A 293 -24.60 -36.37 14.27
C GLY A 293 -24.39 -35.64 12.94
N MET A 294 -23.51 -36.14 12.06
CA MET A 294 -23.26 -35.50 10.78
C MET A 294 -24.43 -35.67 9.80
N SER A 295 -24.68 -34.62 9.01
CA SER A 295 -25.66 -34.60 7.92
C SER A 295 -24.95 -34.45 6.57
N GLU A 296 -25.55 -35.00 5.51
CA GLU A 296 -25.05 -34.76 4.16
C GLU A 296 -25.35 -33.32 3.71
N ARG A 297 -24.41 -32.71 2.98
CA ARG A 297 -24.63 -31.43 2.30
C ARG A 297 -25.72 -31.60 1.24
N GLU A 298 -26.58 -30.59 1.11
CA GLU A 298 -27.58 -30.55 0.03
C GLU A 298 -26.88 -30.57 -1.32
N LYS A 299 -27.25 -31.55 -2.17
CA LYS A 299 -26.63 -31.74 -3.48
C LYS A 299 -27.11 -30.68 -4.47
N ASN A 300 -26.15 -30.00 -5.06
CA ASN A 300 -26.31 -29.17 -6.22
C ASN A 300 -26.17 -30.06 -7.49
N GLU A 301 -27.28 -30.47 -8.09
CA GLU A 301 -27.30 -31.37 -9.27
C GLU A 301 -26.83 -30.72 -10.58
N THR A 302 -26.23 -29.54 -10.50
CA THR A 302 -25.71 -28.85 -11.68
C THR A 302 -24.43 -29.51 -12.19
N ARG A 303 -24.05 -29.17 -13.43
CA ARG A 303 -22.79 -29.65 -14.01
C ARG A 303 -21.67 -28.68 -13.66
N PRO A 304 -20.41 -29.13 -13.59
CA PRO A 304 -19.28 -28.23 -13.44
C PRO A 304 -19.26 -27.13 -14.51
N ILE A 305 -18.95 -25.91 -14.11
CA ILE A 305 -19.00 -24.71 -14.96
C ILE A 305 -17.59 -24.14 -15.07
N GLU A 306 -17.10 -23.91 -16.28
CA GLU A 306 -15.84 -23.18 -16.48
C GLU A 306 -16.14 -21.71 -16.74
N LEU A 307 -15.51 -20.83 -15.96
CA LEU A 307 -15.68 -19.39 -16.06
C LEU A 307 -14.32 -18.73 -16.28
N GLY A 308 -14.26 -17.83 -17.26
CA GLY A 308 -13.11 -16.93 -17.46
C GLY A 308 -13.37 -15.56 -16.83
N TYR A 309 -12.51 -14.59 -17.16
CA TYR A 309 -12.66 -13.19 -16.79
C TYR A 309 -14.10 -12.67 -17.00
N GLY A 310 -14.71 -12.10 -15.96
CA GLY A 310 -16.07 -11.59 -16.05
C GLY A 310 -16.72 -11.31 -14.71
N LEU A 311 -17.96 -10.82 -14.77
CA LEU A 311 -18.89 -10.69 -13.66
C LEU A 311 -20.05 -11.62 -13.94
N TYR A 312 -20.37 -12.51 -13.00
CA TYR A 312 -21.42 -13.52 -13.18
C TYR A 312 -22.41 -13.43 -12.02
N ALA A 313 -23.68 -13.19 -12.32
CA ALA A 313 -24.74 -13.16 -11.33
C ALA A 313 -25.28 -14.57 -11.07
N ALA A 314 -25.24 -15.00 -9.81
CA ALA A 314 -25.88 -16.23 -9.38
C ALA A 314 -27.42 -16.08 -9.48
N GLY A 315 -28.07 -17.08 -10.07
CA GLY A 315 -29.49 -17.06 -10.45
C GLY A 315 -29.76 -16.69 -11.90
N ASP A 316 -28.83 -16.00 -12.57
CA ASP A 316 -28.96 -15.56 -13.97
C ASP A 316 -27.91 -16.22 -14.87
N ASP A 317 -26.62 -15.89 -14.65
CA ASP A 317 -25.51 -16.42 -15.45
C ASP A 317 -25.10 -17.83 -15.04
N LEU A 318 -25.25 -18.16 -13.75
CA LEU A 318 -24.95 -19.47 -13.16
C LEU A 318 -25.95 -19.79 -12.04
N PRO A 319 -26.25 -21.07 -11.75
CA PRO A 319 -27.18 -21.41 -10.66
C PRO A 319 -26.62 -21.02 -9.29
N ALA A 320 -27.47 -20.47 -8.41
CA ALA A 320 -27.13 -20.33 -7.00
C ALA A 320 -26.83 -21.71 -6.38
N GLY A 321 -25.96 -21.76 -5.37
CA GLY A 321 -25.59 -22.99 -4.67
C GLY A 321 -24.18 -23.01 -4.13
N THR A 322 -23.77 -24.17 -3.61
CA THR A 322 -22.42 -24.40 -3.10
C THR A 322 -21.52 -25.00 -4.17
N TYR A 323 -20.29 -24.48 -4.28
CA TYR A 323 -19.28 -24.91 -5.24
C TYR A 323 -17.90 -25.02 -4.60
N ASP A 324 -17.12 -26.02 -5.00
CA ASP A 324 -15.67 -25.92 -4.94
C ASP A 324 -15.19 -25.08 -6.14
N VAL A 325 -14.30 -24.13 -5.89
CA VAL A 325 -13.64 -23.34 -6.92
C VAL A 325 -12.28 -23.96 -7.18
N VAL A 326 -11.99 -24.32 -8.44
CA VAL A 326 -10.72 -24.91 -8.84
C VAL A 326 -10.07 -24.05 -9.91
N TRP A 327 -8.81 -23.70 -9.71
CA TRP A 327 -8.01 -22.97 -10.68
C TRP A 327 -7.78 -23.80 -11.97
N ILE A 328 -7.83 -23.15 -13.14
CA ILE A 328 -7.48 -23.74 -14.43
C ILE A 328 -6.24 -23.08 -15.03
N GLU A 329 -6.28 -21.77 -15.24
CA GLU A 329 -5.19 -21.00 -15.87
C GLU A 329 -5.24 -19.53 -15.47
N GLY A 330 -4.12 -18.81 -15.66
CA GLY A 330 -4.00 -17.40 -15.29
C GLY A 330 -3.79 -17.19 -13.80
N ASN A 331 -3.76 -15.93 -13.38
CA ASN A 331 -3.50 -15.53 -12.00
C ASN A 331 -4.32 -14.29 -11.69
N GLY A 332 -5.12 -14.33 -10.62
CA GLY A 332 -5.89 -13.14 -10.26
C GLY A 332 -6.86 -13.35 -9.10
N ASN A 333 -7.60 -12.28 -8.81
CA ASN A 333 -8.49 -12.23 -7.65
C ASN A 333 -9.89 -12.72 -8.02
N ILE A 334 -10.47 -13.52 -7.14
CA ILE A 334 -11.86 -13.95 -7.20
C ILE A 334 -12.59 -13.39 -5.99
N MET A 335 -13.70 -12.70 -6.23
CA MET A 335 -14.44 -12.00 -5.18
C MET A 335 -15.95 -12.15 -5.36
N THR A 336 -16.67 -12.39 -4.27
CA THR A 336 -18.14 -12.26 -4.24
C THR A 336 -18.54 -10.82 -3.91
N GLU A 337 -19.54 -10.27 -4.60
CA GLU A 337 -20.15 -8.97 -4.34
C GLU A 337 -21.67 -9.11 -4.12
N PRO A 338 -22.23 -8.67 -2.97
CA PRO A 338 -21.53 -8.14 -1.81
C PRO A 338 -20.62 -9.19 -1.16
N TYR A 339 -19.49 -8.75 -0.60
CA TYR A 339 -18.59 -9.65 0.13
C TYR A 339 -19.17 -9.91 1.52
N GLU A 340 -19.28 -11.19 1.84
CA GLU A 340 -19.85 -11.67 3.08
C GLU A 340 -18.89 -12.70 3.68
N MET A 341 -18.52 -12.45 4.93
CA MET A 341 -17.38 -13.12 5.57
C MET A 341 -17.59 -14.64 5.74
N ASP A 342 -18.84 -15.07 5.93
CA ASP A 342 -19.17 -16.46 6.28
C ASP A 342 -19.47 -17.34 5.07
N TYR A 343 -19.53 -16.77 3.86
CA TYR A 343 -19.96 -17.52 2.68
C TYR A 343 -19.39 -17.05 1.34
N GLY A 344 -18.87 -15.82 1.28
CA GLY A 344 -18.27 -15.25 0.08
C GLY A 344 -16.76 -15.52 -0.01
N ILE A 345 -16.23 -15.40 -1.22
CA ILE A 345 -14.79 -15.52 -1.49
C ILE A 345 -14.16 -14.14 -1.68
N ASN A 346 -12.90 -13.98 -1.26
CA ASN A 346 -12.02 -12.90 -1.70
C ASN A 346 -10.57 -13.40 -1.65
N GLU A 347 -10.16 -14.10 -2.71
CA GLU A 347 -8.91 -14.85 -2.72
C GLU A 347 -8.12 -14.62 -4.01
N ILE A 348 -6.79 -14.64 -3.87
CA ILE A 348 -5.87 -14.61 -5.01
C ILE A 348 -5.57 -16.05 -5.40
N MET A 349 -6.04 -16.44 -6.59
CA MET A 349 -5.88 -17.79 -7.12
C MET A 349 -4.90 -17.80 -8.29
N GLY A 350 -4.15 -18.89 -8.47
CA GLY A 350 -3.18 -18.98 -9.56
C GLY A 350 -2.10 -20.05 -9.43
N ASP A 351 -1.24 -20.09 -10.44
CA ASP A 351 0.04 -20.82 -10.44
C ASP A 351 1.08 -20.08 -11.31
N PRO A 352 1.94 -19.24 -10.72
CA PRO A 352 3.05 -18.58 -11.40
C PRO A 352 4.10 -19.53 -12.01
N SER A 353 4.09 -20.82 -11.65
CA SER A 353 5.07 -21.80 -12.15
C SER A 353 4.81 -22.29 -13.58
N ASP A 354 3.70 -21.89 -14.20
CA ASP A 354 3.33 -22.23 -15.59
C ASP A 354 4.10 -21.41 -16.66
N GLY A 355 5.33 -20.96 -16.34
CA GLY A 355 6.22 -20.18 -17.21
C GLY A 355 7.67 -20.67 -17.19
N ASN A 356 8.31 -20.76 -18.36
CA ASN A 356 9.70 -21.23 -18.55
C ASN A 356 10.74 -20.13 -18.21
N ASP A 357 11.45 -20.23 -17.07
CA ASP A 357 12.88 -19.86 -16.89
C ASP A 357 13.31 -19.83 -15.41
N GLU A 358 14.63 -19.78 -15.13
CA GLU A 358 15.31 -19.71 -13.82
C GLU A 358 14.77 -18.65 -12.81
N LEU A 359 13.86 -17.76 -13.22
CA LEU A 359 12.97 -16.96 -12.37
C LEU A 359 12.03 -17.83 -11.50
N LEU A 360 11.90 -19.12 -11.83
CA LEU A 360 11.05 -20.12 -11.18
C LEU A 360 11.25 -20.25 -9.67
N GLN A 361 12.45 -20.08 -9.13
CA GLN A 361 12.64 -20.28 -7.68
C GLN A 361 12.02 -19.16 -6.84
N SER A 362 12.28 -17.89 -7.19
CA SER A 362 11.66 -16.73 -6.52
C SER A 362 10.16 -16.64 -6.81
N LEU A 363 9.72 -17.08 -8.00
CA LEU A 363 8.29 -17.18 -8.32
C LEU A 363 7.60 -18.30 -7.54
N ASN A 364 8.25 -19.46 -7.34
CA ASN A 364 7.71 -20.56 -6.53
C ASN A 364 7.53 -20.12 -5.07
N GLU A 365 8.46 -19.35 -4.53
CA GLU A 365 8.32 -18.80 -3.17
C GLU A 365 7.10 -17.86 -3.07
N ILE A 366 6.95 -16.93 -4.01
CA ILE A 366 5.76 -16.06 -4.07
C ILE A 366 4.48 -16.89 -4.29
N THR A 367 4.57 -17.96 -5.09
CA THR A 367 3.46 -18.89 -5.34
C THR A 367 2.97 -19.51 -4.06
N GLU A 368 3.87 -20.09 -3.27
CA GLU A 368 3.55 -20.75 -2.01
C GLU A 368 3.04 -19.79 -0.93
N ALA A 369 3.39 -18.50 -1.00
CA ALA A 369 2.95 -17.49 -0.04
C ALA A 369 1.59 -16.87 -0.39
N LEU A 370 1.26 -16.73 -1.68
CA LEU A 370 0.15 -15.88 -2.14
C LEU A 370 -1.01 -16.62 -2.80
N TYR A 371 -0.72 -17.64 -3.61
CA TYR A 371 -1.70 -18.20 -4.55
C TYR A 371 -2.33 -19.49 -4.03
N ILE A 372 -3.66 -19.54 -3.99
CA ILE A 372 -4.40 -20.78 -3.79
C ILE A 372 -4.82 -21.38 -5.14
N LYS A 373 -4.96 -22.71 -5.19
CA LYS A 373 -5.45 -23.41 -6.40
C LYS A 373 -6.86 -23.96 -6.25
N GLN A 374 -7.37 -23.99 -5.03
CA GLN A 374 -8.69 -24.48 -4.71
C GLN A 374 -9.27 -23.68 -3.54
N TYR A 375 -10.57 -23.43 -3.63
CA TYR A 375 -11.37 -22.89 -2.54
C TYR A 375 -12.57 -23.80 -2.32
N THR A 376 -12.77 -24.28 -1.09
CA THR A 376 -13.77 -25.30 -0.78
C THR A 376 -15.08 -24.65 -0.33
N ASN A 377 -16.21 -25.16 -0.83
CA ASN A 377 -17.56 -24.76 -0.39
C ASN A 377 -17.86 -23.24 -0.46
N LEU A 378 -17.50 -22.55 -1.55
CA LEU A 378 -18.02 -21.22 -1.85
C LEU A 378 -19.55 -21.31 -1.97
N MET A 379 -20.30 -20.47 -1.25
CA MET A 379 -21.76 -20.43 -1.35
C MET A 379 -22.19 -19.16 -2.06
N LEU A 380 -22.88 -19.32 -3.19
CA LEU A 380 -23.44 -18.23 -3.99
C LEU A 380 -24.95 -18.18 -3.80
N LYS A 381 -25.45 -17.11 -3.21
CA LYS A 381 -26.88 -16.85 -3.05
C LYS A 381 -27.44 -16.19 -4.32
N GLU A 382 -28.76 -16.24 -4.47
CA GLU A 382 -29.46 -15.54 -5.55
C GLU A 382 -29.08 -14.05 -5.57
N ASN A 383 -28.67 -13.56 -6.74
CA ASN A 383 -28.17 -12.21 -7.03
C ASN A 383 -26.76 -11.86 -6.52
N ASP A 384 -26.02 -12.80 -5.92
CA ASP A 384 -24.59 -12.59 -5.66
C ASP A 384 -23.82 -12.48 -6.98
N ILE A 385 -22.84 -11.58 -7.04
CA ILE A 385 -21.98 -11.40 -8.21
C ILE A 385 -20.63 -12.04 -7.93
N LEU A 386 -20.26 -13.04 -8.73
CA LEU A 386 -18.91 -13.59 -8.75
C LEU A 386 -18.03 -12.80 -9.73
N SER A 387 -17.09 -12.03 -9.18
CA SER A 387 -16.13 -11.20 -9.90
C SER A 387 -14.82 -11.98 -10.11
N ILE A 388 -14.48 -12.24 -11.38
CA ILE A 388 -13.32 -13.04 -11.78
C ILE A 388 -12.37 -12.15 -12.59
N LYS A 389 -11.16 -11.91 -12.08
CA LYS A 389 -10.16 -11.02 -12.71
C LYS A 389 -8.95 -11.81 -13.20
N ASP A 390 -8.62 -11.71 -14.50
CA ASP A 390 -7.41 -12.25 -15.13
C ASP A 390 -7.10 -13.74 -14.86
N ILE A 391 -8.14 -14.54 -14.59
CA ILE A 391 -8.04 -15.95 -14.24
C ILE A 391 -9.19 -16.75 -14.86
N LYS A 392 -8.95 -18.04 -15.10
CA LYS A 392 -9.97 -19.01 -15.47
C LYS A 392 -10.11 -20.05 -14.36
N ILE A 393 -11.35 -20.34 -13.99
CA ILE A 393 -11.69 -21.30 -12.94
C ILE A 393 -12.75 -22.29 -13.38
N LYS A 394 -12.88 -23.35 -12.59
CA LYS A 394 -13.97 -24.32 -12.63
C LYS A 394 -14.73 -24.28 -11.33
N LEU A 395 -16.05 -24.08 -11.41
CA LEU A 395 -16.97 -24.31 -10.30
C LEU A 395 -17.42 -25.77 -10.34
N ILE A 396 -17.19 -26.51 -9.27
CA ILE A 396 -17.62 -27.88 -9.08
C ILE A 396 -18.75 -27.88 -8.05
N PRO A 397 -20.01 -28.14 -8.45
CA PRO A 397 -21.12 -28.14 -7.52
C PRO A 397 -20.98 -29.26 -6.48
N LYS A 398 -21.36 -28.99 -5.24
CA LYS A 398 -21.29 -29.91 -4.10
C LYS A 398 -22.58 -30.67 -3.86
#